data_AF-A0A8S4SFY8-F1
#
_entry.id   AF-A0A8S4SFY8-F1
#
_cell.length_a   1.000
_cell.length_b   1.000
_cell.length_c   1.000
_cell.angle_alpha   90.00
_cell.angle_beta   90.00
_cell.angle_gamma   90.00
#
_symmetry.space_group_name_H-M   'P 1'
#
loop_
_entity.id
_entity.type
_entity.pdbx_description
1 polymer ?
#
loop_
_entity_poly.entity_id
_entity_poly.type
_entity_poly.pdbx_seq_one_letter_code
_entity_poly.pdbx_strand_id
1 'polypeptide(L)'
;LYTESDYDNLPPSVPPEMCRSDLSAILLQLKALGIHNLLRFTFPTPPPAKSLLAGLETLYALQAIDKEGDLTEDLGVKMAEIPLKPMCAKMLCSSGDYGCIDEILSIVAMLQVDGIFTKRATGKENIAARISRRNNFEVAEGDIIMYLNIFDSYSKVRSSGDERRSKKLCKDWCQKKYINYRVMEKAVEIRNSLEKLVKNKFGLTNATFEGLDLGTAKCVRVMKAVLSGLFPQAAYLSPDNTYRGIRGAVLHIGPDSCLYHVQQPKW
;
A
#
# COMPACT_ATOMS: atom_id res chain seq x y z
N LEU A 1 -26.54 -17.59 12.95
CA LEU A 1 -27.86 -18.27 12.88
C LEU A 1 -28.89 -17.20 12.62
N TYR A 2 -29.71 -17.38 11.59
CA TYR A 2 -30.76 -16.46 11.15
C TYR A 2 -32.10 -17.23 11.10
N THR A 3 -33.21 -16.50 11.12
CA THR A 3 -34.56 -17.09 11.04
C THR A 3 -34.85 -17.58 9.62
N GLU A 4 -35.84 -18.44 9.45
CA GLU A 4 -36.28 -18.94 8.14
C GLU A 4 -36.78 -17.80 7.24
N SER A 5 -37.52 -16.85 7.81
CA SER A 5 -37.98 -15.66 7.09
C SER A 5 -36.82 -14.80 6.58
N ASP A 6 -35.73 -14.69 7.34
CA ASP A 6 -34.55 -13.93 6.89
C ASP A 6 -33.77 -14.70 5.81
N TYR A 7 -33.78 -16.03 5.86
CA TYR A 7 -33.16 -16.89 4.85
C TYR A 7 -33.87 -16.76 3.50
N ASP A 8 -35.20 -16.75 3.47
CA ASP A 8 -35.98 -16.63 2.25
C ASP A 8 -35.80 -15.26 1.56
N ASN A 9 -35.43 -14.24 2.33
CA ASN A 9 -35.14 -12.90 1.81
C ASN A 9 -33.69 -12.73 1.29
N LEU A 10 -32.82 -13.73 1.46
CA LEU A 10 -31.44 -13.64 0.98
C LEU A 10 -31.38 -13.75 -0.55
N PRO A 11 -30.45 -13.03 -1.20
CA PRO A 11 -30.20 -13.21 -2.62
C PRO A 11 -29.81 -14.66 -2.94
N PRO A 12 -30.30 -15.24 -4.04
CA PRO A 12 -30.02 -16.63 -4.40
C PRO A 12 -28.54 -16.87 -4.75
N SER A 13 -27.81 -15.83 -5.10
CA SER A 13 -26.37 -15.88 -5.31
C SER A 13 -25.70 -14.55 -4.95
N VAL A 14 -24.43 -14.64 -4.58
CA VAL A 14 -23.61 -13.46 -4.33
C VAL A 14 -23.22 -12.84 -5.67
N PRO A 15 -23.34 -11.51 -5.85
CA PRO A 15 -22.89 -10.85 -7.06
C PRO A 15 -21.40 -11.17 -7.36
N PRO A 16 -21.02 -11.32 -8.64
CA PRO A 16 -19.64 -11.67 -8.99
C PRO A 16 -18.67 -10.57 -8.56
N GLU A 17 -17.41 -10.96 -8.34
CA GLU A 17 -16.37 -10.06 -7.83
C GLU A 17 -16.11 -8.87 -8.76
N MET A 18 -16.13 -9.09 -10.07
CA MET A 18 -15.94 -8.06 -11.10
C MET A 18 -16.98 -6.92 -11.03
N CYS A 19 -18.13 -7.13 -10.39
CA CYS A 19 -19.13 -6.08 -10.17
C CYS A 19 -18.95 -5.34 -8.83
N ARG A 20 -18.06 -5.81 -7.95
CA ARG A 20 -17.92 -5.34 -6.57
C ARG A 20 -16.52 -4.82 -6.22
N SER A 21 -15.49 -5.12 -7.01
CA SER A 21 -14.10 -4.73 -6.76
C SER A 21 -13.62 -3.58 -7.65
N ASP A 22 -12.50 -2.97 -7.26
CA ASP A 22 -11.79 -2.00 -8.10
C ASP A 22 -11.16 -2.70 -9.31
N LEU A 23 -11.52 -2.21 -10.50
CA LEU A 23 -11.10 -2.81 -11.76
C LEU A 23 -9.77 -2.25 -12.28
N SER A 24 -9.20 -1.23 -11.63
CA SER A 24 -7.99 -0.53 -12.09
C SER A 24 -6.84 -1.48 -12.45
N ALA A 25 -6.58 -2.49 -11.61
CA ALA A 25 -5.54 -3.49 -11.86
C ALA A 25 -5.84 -4.36 -13.10
N ILE A 26 -7.09 -4.81 -13.25
CA ILE A 26 -7.51 -5.66 -14.35
C ILE A 26 -7.48 -4.87 -15.67
N LEU A 27 -7.96 -3.63 -15.66
CA LEU A 27 -7.99 -2.76 -16.83
C LEU A 27 -6.56 -2.46 -17.32
N LEU A 28 -5.61 -2.26 -16.41
CA LEU A 28 -4.20 -2.09 -16.75
C LEU A 28 -3.63 -3.35 -17.46
N GLN A 29 -3.96 -4.54 -16.95
CA GLN A 29 -3.53 -5.80 -17.57
C GLN A 29 -4.18 -6.02 -18.94
N LEU A 30 -5.48 -5.76 -19.08
CA LEU A 30 -6.17 -5.87 -20.38
C LEU A 30 -5.56 -4.94 -21.42
N LYS A 31 -5.21 -3.71 -21.01
CA LYS A 31 -4.52 -2.75 -21.88
C LYS A 31 -3.12 -3.23 -22.27
N ALA A 32 -2.36 -3.79 -21.33
CA ALA A 32 -1.04 -4.38 -21.60
C ALA A 32 -1.11 -5.60 -22.54
N LEU A 33 -2.23 -6.32 -22.57
CA LEU A 33 -2.49 -7.42 -23.52
C LEU A 33 -2.88 -6.92 -24.93
N GLY A 34 -2.97 -5.61 -25.16
CA GLY A 34 -3.34 -5.02 -26.45
C GLY A 34 -4.85 -4.87 -26.67
N ILE A 35 -5.67 -4.95 -25.60
CA ILE A 35 -7.12 -4.74 -25.72
C ILE A 35 -7.43 -3.24 -25.64
N HIS A 36 -7.52 -2.60 -26.80
CA HIS A 36 -7.80 -1.16 -26.89
C HIS A 36 -9.26 -0.83 -26.51
N ASN A 37 -10.23 -1.58 -27.04
CA ASN A 37 -11.64 -1.29 -26.80
C ASN A 37 -12.24 -2.18 -25.71
N LEU A 38 -12.23 -1.67 -24.48
CA LEU A 38 -12.77 -2.37 -23.31
C LEU A 38 -14.30 -2.50 -23.35
N LEU A 39 -15.02 -1.63 -24.06
CA LEU A 39 -16.49 -1.73 -24.19
C LEU A 39 -16.93 -2.88 -25.10
N ARG A 40 -16.09 -3.23 -26.08
CA ARG A 40 -16.32 -4.37 -26.98
C ARG A 40 -15.73 -5.68 -26.45
N PHE A 41 -14.97 -5.64 -25.37
CA PHE A 41 -14.39 -6.83 -24.78
C PHE A 41 -15.47 -7.72 -24.18
N THR A 42 -15.42 -9.02 -24.49
CA THR A 42 -16.40 -9.99 -24.00
C THR A 42 -16.05 -10.44 -22.58
N PHE A 43 -16.54 -9.69 -21.59
CA PHE A 43 -16.42 -10.10 -20.18
C PHE A 43 -17.34 -11.29 -19.88
N PRO A 44 -16.90 -12.26 -19.04
CA PRO A 44 -17.77 -13.33 -18.55
C PRO A 44 -19.00 -12.80 -17.78
N THR A 45 -18.83 -11.67 -17.09
CA THR A 45 -19.94 -10.88 -16.55
C THR A 45 -19.60 -9.40 -16.72
N PRO A 46 -20.32 -8.65 -17.55
CA PRO A 46 -19.99 -7.24 -17.78
C PRO A 46 -19.99 -6.42 -16.48
N PRO A 47 -18.89 -5.71 -16.16
CA PRO A 47 -18.87 -4.82 -15.00
C PRO A 47 -19.77 -3.60 -15.23
N PRO A 48 -20.24 -2.93 -14.15
CA PRO A 48 -20.97 -1.67 -14.27
C PRO A 48 -20.13 -0.61 -14.99
N ALA A 49 -20.73 0.15 -15.91
CA ALA A 49 -20.04 1.20 -16.67
C ALA A 49 -19.38 2.26 -15.76
N LYS A 50 -20.00 2.58 -14.63
CA LYS A 50 -19.43 3.50 -13.61
C LYS A 50 -18.12 2.97 -13.03
N SER A 51 -18.03 1.67 -12.74
CA SER A 51 -16.81 1.05 -12.18
C SER A 51 -15.69 0.99 -13.23
N LEU A 52 -16.04 0.70 -14.48
CA LEU A 52 -15.09 0.71 -15.59
C LEU A 52 -14.52 2.12 -15.82
N LEU A 53 -15.38 3.13 -15.84
CA LEU A 53 -14.99 4.53 -15.99
C LEU A 53 -14.10 4.99 -14.83
N ALA A 54 -14.49 4.72 -13.59
CA ALA A 54 -13.70 5.08 -12.41
C ALA A 54 -12.31 4.42 -12.41
N GLY A 55 -12.20 3.18 -12.89
CA GLY A 55 -10.93 2.49 -13.06
C GLY A 55 -10.05 3.16 -14.13
N LEU A 56 -10.62 3.51 -15.28
CA LEU A 56 -9.92 4.25 -16.34
C LEU A 56 -9.48 5.64 -15.90
N GLU A 57 -10.34 6.39 -15.22
CA GLU A 57 -10.00 7.69 -14.63
C GLU A 57 -8.83 7.57 -13.64
N THR A 58 -8.82 6.50 -12.84
CA THR A 58 -7.71 6.24 -11.90
C THR A 58 -6.41 5.95 -12.65
N LEU A 59 -6.44 5.13 -13.70
CA LEU A 59 -5.26 4.83 -14.52
C LEU A 59 -4.74 6.06 -15.27
N TYR A 60 -5.64 6.90 -15.78
CA TYR A 60 -5.29 8.16 -16.43
C TYR A 60 -4.65 9.13 -15.44
N ALA A 61 -5.23 9.27 -14.24
CA ALA A 61 -4.68 10.13 -13.20
C ALA A 61 -3.30 9.62 -12.68
N LEU A 62 -3.06 8.31 -12.70
CA LEU A 62 -1.74 7.70 -12.42
C LEU A 62 -0.74 7.84 -13.58
N GLN A 63 -1.18 8.37 -14.73
CA GLN A 63 -0.43 8.48 -15.99
C GLN A 63 -0.04 7.12 -16.60
N ALA A 64 -0.75 6.05 -16.23
CA ALA A 64 -0.55 4.73 -16.81
C ALA A 64 -1.14 4.63 -18.22
N ILE A 65 -2.18 5.42 -18.50
CA ILE A 65 -2.78 5.55 -19.83
C ILE A 65 -2.78 7.01 -20.28
N ASP A 66 -2.81 7.22 -21.59
CA ASP A 66 -2.90 8.53 -22.21
C ASP A 66 -4.38 9.00 -22.36
N LYS A 67 -4.55 10.16 -23.01
CA LYS A 67 -5.87 10.76 -23.28
C LYS A 67 -6.72 9.97 -24.29
N GLU A 68 -6.08 9.19 -25.16
CA GLU A 68 -6.74 8.31 -26.14
C GLU A 68 -7.16 6.98 -25.46
N GLY A 69 -6.64 6.73 -24.25
CA GLY A 69 -6.89 5.55 -23.45
C GLY A 69 -5.91 4.42 -23.73
N ASP A 70 -4.81 4.68 -24.43
CA ASP A 70 -3.74 3.73 -24.71
C ASP A 70 -2.69 3.73 -23.60
N LEU A 71 -1.99 2.60 -23.47
CA LEU A 71 -0.99 2.40 -22.42
C LEU A 71 0.24 3.26 -22.70
N THR A 72 0.74 4.00 -21.71
CA THR A 72 1.96 4.80 -21.88
C THR A 72 3.19 3.89 -21.97
N GLU A 73 4.05 4.13 -22.96
CA GLU A 73 5.19 3.25 -23.29
C GLU A 73 6.19 3.12 -22.12
N ASP A 74 6.49 4.21 -21.43
CA ASP A 74 7.50 4.22 -20.37
C ASP A 74 6.97 3.77 -19.01
N LEU A 75 5.81 4.31 -18.59
CA LEU A 75 5.30 4.13 -17.23
C LEU A 75 4.22 3.07 -17.17
N GLY A 76 3.24 3.12 -18.07
CA GLY A 76 2.12 2.20 -18.13
C GLY A 76 2.56 0.76 -18.32
N VAL A 77 3.49 0.52 -19.24
CA VAL A 77 4.09 -0.81 -19.47
C VAL A 77 4.80 -1.32 -18.21
N LYS A 78 5.66 -0.51 -17.58
CA LYS A 78 6.34 -0.90 -16.34
C LYS A 78 5.35 -1.21 -15.22
N MET A 79 4.32 -0.38 -15.06
CA MET A 79 3.29 -0.59 -14.06
C MET A 79 2.49 -1.88 -14.27
N ALA A 80 2.22 -2.25 -15.53
CA ALA A 80 1.50 -3.47 -15.87
C ALA A 80 2.33 -4.73 -15.57
N GLU A 81 3.64 -4.66 -15.69
CA GLU A 81 4.53 -5.80 -15.42
C GLU A 81 4.80 -6.03 -13.92
N ILE A 82 4.57 -5.02 -13.09
CA ILE A 82 4.77 -5.12 -11.63
C ILE A 82 3.52 -5.80 -11.02
N PRO A 83 3.67 -6.88 -10.22
CA PRO A 83 2.55 -7.61 -9.64
C PRO A 83 1.97 -6.90 -8.40
N LEU A 84 1.58 -5.63 -8.56
CA LEU A 84 1.03 -4.77 -7.51
C LEU A 84 -0.21 -4.03 -8.01
N LYS A 85 -0.96 -3.45 -7.07
CA LYS A 85 -2.02 -2.51 -7.42
C LYS A 85 -1.42 -1.30 -8.16
N PRO A 86 -2.12 -0.71 -9.15
CA PRO A 86 -1.60 0.41 -9.94
C PRO A 86 -1.06 1.58 -9.11
N MET A 87 -1.71 1.94 -8.01
CA MET A 87 -1.24 3.00 -7.09
C MET A 87 0.13 2.67 -6.47
N CYS A 88 0.33 1.41 -6.03
CA CYS A 88 1.61 0.97 -5.46
C CYS A 88 2.69 0.84 -6.54
N ALA A 89 2.32 0.38 -7.74
CA ALA A 89 3.23 0.30 -8.88
C ALA A 89 3.72 1.70 -9.30
N LYS A 90 2.82 2.69 -9.39
CA LYS A 90 3.16 4.10 -9.67
C LYS A 90 4.11 4.65 -8.60
N MET A 91 3.80 4.44 -7.33
CA MET A 91 4.65 4.86 -6.21
C MET A 91 6.08 4.29 -6.33
N LEU A 92 6.20 3.01 -6.69
CA LEU A 92 7.50 2.37 -6.91
C LEU A 92 8.23 2.92 -8.15
N CYS A 93 7.55 3.11 -9.28
CA CYS A 93 8.16 3.67 -10.48
C CYS A 93 8.67 5.11 -10.26
N SER A 94 7.89 5.97 -9.59
CA SER A 94 8.28 7.36 -9.30
C SER A 94 9.39 7.47 -8.25
N SER A 95 9.66 6.40 -7.47
CA SER A 95 10.66 6.45 -6.39
C SER A 95 12.09 6.67 -6.89
N GLY A 96 12.40 6.31 -8.14
CA GLY A 96 13.69 6.57 -8.78
C GLY A 96 13.97 8.07 -8.89
N ASP A 97 12.99 8.86 -9.30
CA ASP A 97 13.10 10.31 -9.46
C ASP A 97 13.35 11.02 -8.12
N TYR A 98 12.84 10.44 -7.01
CA TYR A 98 13.02 10.94 -5.65
C TYR A 98 14.22 10.31 -4.91
N GLY A 99 14.95 9.39 -5.55
CA GLY A 99 16.12 8.70 -5.00
C GLY A 99 15.83 7.94 -3.70
N CYS A 100 14.64 7.35 -3.58
CA CYS A 100 14.19 6.62 -2.39
C CYS A 100 13.64 5.23 -2.71
N ILE A 101 14.22 4.55 -3.70
CA ILE A 101 13.77 3.23 -4.17
C ILE A 101 13.77 2.22 -3.01
N ASP A 102 14.82 2.19 -2.18
CA ASP A 102 14.96 1.19 -1.11
C ASP A 102 13.92 1.35 0.01
N GLU A 103 13.58 2.60 0.36
CA GLU A 103 12.56 2.93 1.34
C GLU A 103 11.17 2.59 0.79
N ILE A 104 10.91 2.95 -0.47
CA ILE A 104 9.62 2.69 -1.12
C ILE A 104 9.41 1.20 -1.34
N LEU A 105 10.44 0.42 -1.69
CA LEU A 105 10.35 -1.04 -1.75
C LEU A 105 9.92 -1.64 -0.41
N SER A 106 10.50 -1.14 0.69
CA SER A 106 10.17 -1.58 2.05
C SER A 106 8.73 -1.20 2.43
N ILE A 107 8.31 0.03 2.12
CA ILE A 107 6.93 0.50 2.34
C ILE A 107 5.93 -0.32 1.52
N VAL A 108 6.16 -0.49 0.22
CA VAL A 108 5.29 -1.27 -0.67
C VAL A 108 5.12 -2.69 -0.14
N ALA A 109 6.21 -3.33 0.27
CA ALA A 109 6.18 -4.69 0.82
C ALA A 109 5.36 -4.78 2.11
N MET A 110 5.48 -3.79 2.99
CA MET A 110 4.69 -3.69 4.22
C MET A 110 3.20 -3.43 3.93
N LEU A 111 2.87 -2.68 2.89
CA LEU A 111 1.48 -2.43 2.47
C LEU A 111 0.81 -3.64 1.81
N GLN A 112 1.58 -4.62 1.32
CA GLN A 112 1.03 -5.87 0.76
C GLN A 112 0.69 -6.92 1.82
N VAL A 113 1.04 -6.68 3.07
CA VAL A 113 0.81 -7.64 4.15
C VAL A 113 -0.16 -7.09 5.19
N ASP A 114 -1.15 -7.90 5.56
CA ASP A 114 -2.12 -7.55 6.58
C ASP A 114 -1.75 -8.14 7.94
N GLY A 115 -2.18 -7.49 9.03
CA GLY A 115 -2.07 -8.03 10.37
C GLY A 115 -0.65 -8.08 10.94
N ILE A 116 0.17 -7.07 10.63
CA ILE A 116 1.53 -6.91 11.18
C ILE A 116 1.52 -6.90 12.71
N PHE A 117 0.57 -6.19 13.31
CA PHE A 117 0.41 -6.13 14.76
C PHE A 117 -0.39 -7.32 15.28
N THR A 118 0.14 -7.98 16.31
CA THR A 118 -0.52 -9.13 16.92
C THR A 118 -1.65 -8.67 17.83
N LYS A 119 -2.90 -9.02 17.49
CA LYS A 119 -4.05 -8.84 18.39
C LYS A 119 -4.02 -9.92 19.46
N ARG A 120 -3.97 -9.55 20.74
CA ARG A 120 -3.97 -10.49 21.87
C ARG A 120 -5.36 -10.59 22.49
N ALA A 121 -5.67 -11.74 23.06
CA ALA A 121 -6.99 -12.04 23.63
C ALA A 121 -7.25 -11.23 24.92
N THR A 122 -6.20 -10.85 25.66
CA THR A 122 -6.34 -10.18 26.95
C THR A 122 -6.13 -8.67 26.83
N GLY A 123 -7.01 -7.88 27.45
CA GLY A 123 -6.97 -6.41 27.41
C GLY A 123 -5.66 -5.80 27.91
N LYS A 124 -5.03 -6.37 28.94
CA LYS A 124 -3.74 -5.89 29.48
C LYS A 124 -2.60 -6.02 28.46
N GLU A 125 -2.54 -7.13 27.72
CA GLU A 125 -1.51 -7.35 26.70
C GLU A 125 -1.72 -6.45 25.48
N ASN A 126 -2.97 -6.15 25.12
CA ASN A 126 -3.26 -5.18 24.05
C ASN A 126 -2.80 -3.76 24.42
N ILE A 127 -2.94 -3.35 25.69
CA ILE A 127 -2.43 -2.07 26.17
C ILE A 127 -0.90 -2.05 26.10
N ALA A 128 -0.23 -3.11 26.58
CA ALA A 128 1.23 -3.23 26.49
C ALA A 128 1.74 -3.20 25.05
N ALA A 129 1.04 -3.85 24.12
CA ALA A 129 1.34 -3.81 22.70
C ALA A 129 1.25 -2.40 22.12
N ARG A 130 0.19 -1.65 22.45
CA ARG A 130 0.01 -0.25 22.03
C ARG A 130 1.12 0.64 22.56
N ILE A 131 1.47 0.53 23.85
CA ILE A 131 2.55 1.31 24.46
C ILE A 131 3.90 0.96 23.80
N SER A 132 4.18 -0.33 23.59
CA SER A 132 5.40 -0.78 22.92
C SER A 132 5.49 -0.22 21.50
N ARG A 133 4.40 -0.24 20.73
CA ARG A 133 4.36 0.35 19.39
C ARG A 133 4.63 1.85 19.42
N ARG A 134 3.94 2.57 20.30
CA ARG A 134 4.07 4.03 20.47
C ARG A 134 5.48 4.46 20.81
N ASN A 135 6.13 3.76 21.74
CA ASN A 135 7.46 4.15 22.20
C ASN A 135 8.59 3.79 21.23
N ASN A 136 8.35 2.90 20.26
CA ASN A 136 9.41 2.37 19.40
C ASN A 136 9.27 2.73 17.92
N PHE A 137 8.05 2.91 17.40
CA PHE A 137 7.82 2.99 15.96
C PHE A 137 6.92 4.15 15.53
N GLU A 138 6.01 4.61 16.38
CA GLU A 138 5.13 5.74 16.03
C GLU A 138 5.96 7.00 15.79
N VAL A 139 5.64 7.69 14.70
CA VAL A 139 6.31 8.93 14.28
C VAL A 139 5.25 9.96 13.94
N ALA A 140 5.60 11.24 14.08
CA ALA A 140 4.68 12.35 13.83
C ALA A 140 4.27 12.46 12.35
N GLU A 141 5.12 11.97 11.44
CA GLU A 141 4.92 12.00 9.99
C GLU A 141 3.86 11.01 9.50
N GLY A 142 3.49 10.01 10.30
CA GLY A 142 2.37 9.11 10.01
C GLY A 142 2.71 7.62 9.89
N ASP A 143 1.68 6.81 9.63
CA ASP A 143 1.75 5.34 9.66
C ASP A 143 2.67 4.74 8.59
N ILE A 144 2.79 5.40 7.44
CA ILE A 144 3.62 4.92 6.32
C ILE A 144 5.10 4.93 6.73
N ILE A 145 5.54 5.98 7.43
CA ILE A 145 6.91 6.08 7.95
C ILE A 145 7.10 5.14 9.16
N MET A 146 6.06 4.96 9.98
CA MET A 146 6.09 3.91 11.02
C MET A 146 6.35 2.52 10.42
N TYR A 147 5.72 2.16 9.30
CA TYR A 147 5.98 0.87 8.65
C TYR A 147 7.40 0.73 8.13
N LEU A 148 7.97 1.81 7.59
CA LEU A 148 9.38 1.85 7.19
C LEU A 148 10.29 1.61 8.41
N ASN A 149 10.06 2.31 9.52
CA ASN A 149 10.84 2.14 10.76
C ASN A 149 10.77 0.72 11.32
N ILE A 150 9.60 0.08 11.25
CA ILE A 150 9.42 -1.32 11.66
C ILE A 150 10.27 -2.23 10.78
N PHE A 151 10.21 -2.05 9.45
CA PHE A 151 10.95 -2.87 8.51
C PHE A 151 12.46 -2.69 8.67
N ASP A 152 12.95 -1.47 8.79
CA ASP A 152 14.37 -1.16 9.01
C ASP A 152 14.90 -1.75 10.31
N SER A 153 14.12 -1.60 11.40
CA SER A 153 14.47 -2.19 12.70
C SER A 153 14.56 -3.71 12.63
N TYR A 154 13.62 -4.34 11.92
CA TYR A 154 13.63 -5.79 11.70
C TYR A 154 14.79 -6.25 10.82
N SER A 155 15.09 -5.51 9.75
CA SER A 155 16.20 -5.78 8.83
C SER A 155 17.56 -5.74 9.53
N LYS A 156 17.76 -4.79 10.45
CA LYS A 156 18.97 -4.70 11.30
C LYS A 156 19.15 -5.94 12.17
N VAL A 157 18.08 -6.44 12.79
CA VAL A 157 18.11 -7.67 13.60
C VAL A 157 18.35 -8.90 12.74
N ARG A 158 17.76 -8.95 11.55
CA ARG A 158 17.96 -10.06 10.60
C ARG A 158 19.41 -10.15 10.14
N SER A 159 20.08 -9.02 9.98
CA SER A 159 21.47 -8.93 9.51
C SER A 159 22.51 -9.19 10.61
N SER A 160 22.10 -9.28 11.89
CA SER A 160 23.04 -9.26 13.02
C SER A 160 23.61 -10.62 13.45
N GLY A 161 23.93 -11.53 12.51
CA GLY A 161 24.64 -12.78 12.81
C GLY A 161 24.33 -13.95 11.88
N ASP A 162 24.83 -15.15 12.21
CA ASP A 162 24.60 -16.39 11.46
C ASP A 162 23.11 -16.68 11.23
N GLU A 163 22.79 -17.24 10.06
CA GLU A 163 21.41 -17.42 9.57
C GLU A 163 20.47 -18.13 10.56
N ARG A 164 20.96 -19.17 11.26
CA ARG A 164 20.18 -19.90 12.29
C ARG A 164 19.95 -19.06 13.56
N ARG A 165 20.95 -18.30 13.97
CA ARG A 165 20.88 -17.41 15.15
C ARG A 165 19.97 -16.22 14.86
N SER A 166 20.04 -15.70 13.64
CA SER A 166 19.19 -14.62 13.12
C SER A 166 17.70 -14.98 13.20
N LYS A 167 17.28 -16.18 12.75
CA LYS A 167 15.86 -16.60 12.85
C LYS A 167 15.31 -16.59 14.28
N LYS A 168 16.09 -17.09 15.25
CA LYS A 168 15.68 -17.08 16.67
C LYS A 168 15.59 -15.65 17.20
N LEU A 169 16.59 -14.82 16.92
CA LEU A 169 16.62 -13.42 17.33
C LEU A 169 15.45 -12.62 16.73
N CYS A 170 15.14 -12.81 15.45
CA CYS A 170 14.00 -12.20 14.78
C CYS A 170 12.67 -12.61 15.43
N LYS A 171 12.50 -13.90 15.76
CA LYS A 171 11.29 -14.39 16.45
C LYS A 171 11.15 -13.76 17.83
N ASP A 172 12.22 -13.73 18.62
CA ASP A 172 12.22 -13.14 19.96
C ASP A 172 11.97 -11.62 19.89
N TRP A 173 12.53 -10.94 18.89
CA TRP A 173 12.30 -9.51 18.65
C TRP A 173 10.84 -9.23 18.29
N CYS A 174 10.27 -9.99 17.36
CA CYS A 174 8.85 -9.90 16.98
C CYS A 174 7.94 -10.12 18.18
N GLN A 175 8.24 -11.11 19.04
CA GLN A 175 7.48 -11.35 20.26
C GLN A 175 7.55 -10.17 21.23
N LYS A 176 8.74 -9.62 21.49
CA LYS A 176 8.94 -8.46 22.39
C LYS A 176 8.24 -7.20 21.88
N LYS A 177 8.17 -7.02 20.56
CA LYS A 177 7.57 -5.85 19.90
C LYS A 177 6.11 -6.06 19.49
N TYR A 178 5.50 -7.19 19.85
CA TYR A 178 4.11 -7.55 19.49
C TYR A 178 3.83 -7.56 17.98
N ILE A 179 4.84 -7.90 17.18
CA ILE A 179 4.77 -8.01 15.72
C ILE A 179 4.64 -9.49 15.32
N ASN A 180 3.87 -9.76 14.29
CA ASN A 180 3.71 -11.11 13.75
C ASN A 180 4.91 -11.50 12.88
N TYR A 181 5.72 -12.43 13.37
CA TYR A 181 6.92 -12.93 12.66
C TYR A 181 6.61 -13.48 11.26
N ARG A 182 5.52 -14.22 11.08
CA ARG A 182 5.18 -14.82 9.78
C ARG A 182 4.86 -13.76 8.72
N VAL A 183 4.18 -12.70 9.16
CA VAL A 183 3.82 -11.55 8.31
C VAL A 183 5.08 -10.77 7.91
N MET A 184 6.03 -10.60 8.84
CA MET A 184 7.31 -9.95 8.55
C MET A 184 8.18 -10.75 7.58
N GLU A 185 8.29 -12.07 7.73
CA GLU A 185 9.01 -12.92 6.76
C GLU A 185 8.38 -12.79 5.36
N LYS A 186 7.05 -12.83 5.27
CA LYS A 186 6.33 -12.62 4.00
C LYS A 186 6.64 -11.24 3.39
N ALA A 187 6.70 -10.19 4.21
CA ALA A 187 7.07 -8.85 3.74
C ALA A 187 8.50 -8.82 3.18
N VAL A 188 9.46 -9.50 3.84
CA VAL A 188 10.84 -9.62 3.34
C VAL A 188 10.89 -10.37 2.01
N GLU A 189 10.14 -11.45 1.87
CA GLU A 189 10.05 -12.21 0.60
C GLU A 189 9.50 -11.34 -0.53
N ILE A 190 8.41 -10.59 -0.27
CA ILE A 190 7.82 -9.66 -1.24
C ILE A 190 8.83 -8.58 -1.62
N ARG A 191 9.50 -7.95 -0.64
CA ARG A 191 10.52 -6.92 -0.91
C ARG A 191 11.63 -7.46 -1.79
N ASN A 192 12.17 -8.64 -1.48
CA ASN A 192 13.25 -9.25 -2.25
C ASN A 192 12.82 -9.61 -3.69
N SER A 193 11.56 -10.04 -3.86
CA SER A 193 10.99 -10.30 -5.19
C SER A 193 10.89 -9.02 -6.01
N LEU A 194 10.35 -7.95 -5.41
CA LEU A 194 10.24 -6.64 -6.04
C LEU A 194 11.60 -6.02 -6.36
N GLU A 195 12.56 -6.14 -5.43
CA GLU A 195 13.93 -5.64 -5.64
C GLU A 195 14.60 -6.31 -6.84
N LYS A 196 14.44 -7.63 -7.00
CA LYS A 196 14.94 -8.35 -8.19
C LYS A 196 14.28 -7.86 -9.47
N LEU A 197 12.97 -7.64 -9.47
CA LEU A 197 12.26 -7.11 -10.64
C LEU A 197 12.74 -5.70 -11.01
N VAL A 198 12.83 -4.81 -10.02
CA VAL A 198 13.26 -3.41 -10.18
C VAL A 198 14.69 -3.30 -10.69
N LYS A 199 15.63 -4.04 -10.09
CA LYS A 199 17.05 -4.01 -10.47
C LYS A 199 17.32 -4.70 -11.79
N ASN A 200 16.76 -5.90 -12.01
CA ASN A 200 17.12 -6.72 -13.17
C ASN A 200 16.36 -6.34 -14.44
N LYS A 201 15.08 -5.95 -14.32
CA LYS A 201 14.21 -5.74 -15.48
C LYS A 201 14.07 -4.27 -15.85
N PHE A 202 13.85 -3.41 -14.86
CA PHE A 202 13.53 -1.99 -15.11
C PHE A 202 14.74 -1.06 -15.03
N GLY A 203 15.86 -1.50 -14.46
CA GLY A 203 17.08 -0.71 -14.35
C GLY A 203 16.89 0.61 -13.59
N LEU A 204 15.92 0.66 -12.66
CA LEU A 204 15.62 1.88 -11.90
C LEU A 204 16.84 2.25 -11.04
N THR A 205 17.37 3.44 -11.28
CA THR A 205 18.47 4.02 -10.52
C THR A 205 17.98 5.16 -9.64
N ASN A 206 18.52 5.27 -8.42
CA ASN A 206 18.23 6.40 -7.56
C ASN A 206 18.81 7.68 -8.17
N ALA A 207 17.98 8.72 -8.29
CA ALA A 207 18.47 10.07 -8.51
C ALA A 207 19.44 10.46 -7.38
N THR A 208 20.56 11.07 -7.75
CA THR A 208 21.53 11.58 -6.76
C THR A 208 21.10 12.99 -6.36
N PHE A 209 21.01 13.25 -5.05
CA PHE A 209 20.72 14.58 -4.53
C PHE A 209 21.99 15.18 -3.92
N GLU A 210 22.29 16.42 -4.29
CA GLU A 210 23.39 17.17 -3.68
C GLU A 210 22.96 17.72 -2.31
N GLY A 211 23.73 17.40 -1.27
CA GLY A 211 23.50 17.89 0.10
C GLY A 211 23.56 16.80 1.18
N LEU A 212 23.76 17.21 2.44
CA LEU A 212 23.73 16.30 3.57
C LEU A 212 22.27 15.86 3.79
N ASP A 213 22.00 14.57 3.56
CA ASP A 213 20.67 13.98 3.63
C ASP A 213 20.24 13.79 5.11
N LEU A 214 20.03 14.90 5.82
CA LEU A 214 19.43 14.87 7.15
C LEU A 214 18.00 14.34 7.04
N GLY A 215 17.61 13.52 8.03
CA GLY A 215 16.40 12.69 8.00
C GLY A 215 15.13 13.38 7.50
N THR A 216 14.92 14.66 7.81
CA THR A 216 13.76 15.43 7.36
C THR A 216 13.67 15.57 5.84
N ALA A 217 14.79 15.82 5.15
CA ALA A 217 14.81 15.96 3.70
C ALA A 217 14.49 14.64 3.00
N LYS A 218 15.06 13.54 3.52
CA LYS A 218 14.77 12.19 3.06
C LYS A 218 13.31 11.79 3.27
N CYS A 219 12.76 12.04 4.45
CA CYS A 219 11.35 11.79 4.76
C CYS A 219 10.42 12.54 3.78
N VAL A 220 10.72 13.81 3.46
CA VAL A 220 9.94 14.58 2.49
C VAL A 220 9.99 13.94 1.09
N ARG A 221 11.14 13.46 0.63
CA ARG A 221 11.25 12.76 -0.66
C ARG A 221 10.47 11.46 -0.68
N VAL A 222 10.54 10.66 0.38
CA VAL A 222 9.73 9.45 0.55
C VAL A 222 8.23 9.78 0.51
N MET A 223 7.78 10.78 1.25
CA MET A 223 6.37 11.20 1.25
C MET A 223 5.90 11.71 -0.11
N LYS A 224 6.74 12.43 -0.86
CA LYS A 224 6.44 12.84 -2.24
C LYS A 224 6.30 11.65 -3.19
N ALA A 225 7.18 10.64 -3.07
CA ALA A 225 7.06 9.40 -3.83
C ALA A 225 5.78 8.65 -3.49
N VAL A 226 5.43 8.57 -2.21
CA VAL A 226 4.18 7.97 -1.72
C VAL A 226 2.95 8.68 -2.30
N LEU A 227 2.94 10.01 -2.23
CA LEU A 227 1.85 10.83 -2.76
C LEU A 227 1.66 10.63 -4.27
N SER A 228 2.74 10.42 -5.03
CA SER A 228 2.65 10.21 -6.48
C SER A 228 1.77 9.03 -6.90
N GLY A 229 1.63 8.02 -6.04
CA GLY A 229 0.78 6.85 -6.28
C GLY A 229 -0.52 6.86 -5.47
N LEU A 230 -0.47 7.29 -4.21
CA LEU A 230 -1.61 7.23 -3.29
C LEU A 230 -2.44 8.52 -3.23
N PHE A 231 -2.19 9.51 -4.10
CA PHE A 231 -3.02 10.73 -4.15
C PHE A 231 -4.53 10.49 -4.27
N PRO A 232 -5.08 9.43 -4.92
CA PRO A 232 -6.53 9.23 -4.94
C PRO A 232 -7.13 8.93 -3.57
N GLN A 233 -6.29 8.50 -2.62
CA GLN A 233 -6.66 8.17 -1.25
C GLN A 233 -6.43 9.33 -0.26
N ALA A 234 -6.04 10.52 -0.74
CA ALA A 234 -5.90 11.67 0.12
C ALA A 234 -7.26 12.19 0.62
N ALA A 235 -7.24 12.74 1.82
CA ALA A 235 -8.40 13.31 2.49
C ALA A 235 -8.04 14.68 3.06
N TYR A 236 -9.04 15.53 3.31
CA TYR A 236 -8.86 16.81 4.00
C TYR A 236 -9.87 16.95 5.13
N LEU A 237 -9.49 17.71 6.15
CA LEU A 237 -10.36 18.00 7.29
C LEU A 237 -11.36 19.11 6.92
N SER A 238 -12.65 18.75 6.87
CA SER A 238 -13.75 19.70 6.69
C SER A 238 -13.93 20.56 7.94
N PRO A 239 -14.46 21.79 7.84
CA PRO A 239 -14.83 22.61 9.00
C PRO A 239 -15.78 21.90 9.99
N ASP A 240 -16.52 20.90 9.52
CA ASP A 240 -17.40 20.05 10.32
C ASP A 240 -16.65 19.02 11.20
N ASN A 241 -15.32 19.11 11.31
CA ASN A 241 -14.43 18.13 11.97
C ASN A 241 -14.55 16.69 11.44
N THR A 242 -14.93 16.54 10.17
CA THR A 242 -14.98 15.25 9.47
C THR A 242 -13.97 15.24 8.34
N TYR A 243 -13.29 14.11 8.13
CA TYR A 243 -12.43 13.98 6.96
C TYR A 243 -13.28 13.69 5.74
N ARG A 244 -12.97 14.35 4.63
CA ARG A 244 -13.57 14.09 3.33
C ARG A 244 -12.48 13.67 2.35
N GLY A 245 -12.66 12.52 1.72
CA GLY A 245 -11.80 12.08 0.62
C GLY A 245 -11.98 12.97 -0.60
N ILE A 246 -11.01 12.97 -1.51
CA ILE A 246 -11.11 13.73 -2.78
C ILE A 246 -12.37 13.35 -3.58
N ARG A 247 -12.83 12.11 -3.47
CA ARG A 247 -14.05 11.60 -4.13
C ARG A 247 -15.34 11.85 -3.34
N GLY A 248 -15.28 12.63 -2.26
CA GLY A 248 -16.45 13.03 -1.46
C GLY A 248 -16.90 12.05 -0.38
N ALA A 249 -16.22 10.91 -0.20
CA ALA A 249 -16.52 9.97 0.88
C ALA A 249 -16.17 10.59 2.24
N VAL A 250 -17.03 10.42 3.24
CA VAL A 250 -16.75 10.78 4.63
C VAL A 250 -15.86 9.70 5.24
N LEU A 251 -14.74 10.11 5.84
CA LEU A 251 -13.69 9.25 6.36
C LEU A 251 -13.39 9.60 7.82
N HIS A 252 -12.79 8.64 8.52
CA HIS A 252 -12.31 8.81 9.89
C HIS A 252 -10.93 8.16 10.03
N ILE A 253 -10.08 8.71 10.89
CA ILE A 253 -8.78 8.11 11.22
C ILE A 253 -9.03 6.83 12.01
N GLY A 254 -8.38 5.74 11.59
CA GLY A 254 -8.48 4.45 12.29
C GLY A 254 -7.93 4.52 13.72
N PRO A 255 -8.54 3.81 14.69
CA PRO A 255 -8.12 3.85 16.09
C PRO A 255 -6.72 3.29 16.34
N ASP A 256 -6.21 2.48 15.40
CA ASP A 256 -4.86 1.92 15.46
C ASP A 256 -3.84 2.80 14.71
N SER A 257 -4.21 3.95 14.15
CA SER A 257 -3.26 4.88 13.53
C SER A 257 -2.41 5.60 14.59
N CYS A 258 -1.15 5.92 14.27
CA CYS A 258 -0.31 6.78 15.12
C CYS A 258 -0.87 8.21 15.23
N LEU A 259 -1.64 8.66 14.24
CA LEU A 259 -2.22 10.01 14.21
C LEU A 259 -3.51 10.14 15.03
N TYR A 260 -4.05 9.03 15.54
CA TYR A 260 -5.33 9.02 16.25
C TYR A 260 -5.32 9.84 17.56
N HIS A 261 -4.16 9.91 18.23
CA HIS A 261 -4.00 10.63 19.50
C HIS A 261 -3.29 11.98 19.36
N VAL A 262 -2.95 12.37 18.12
CA VAL A 262 -2.26 13.63 17.82
C VAL A 262 -3.30 14.65 17.35
N GLN A 263 -2.94 15.93 17.37
CA GLN A 263 -3.75 16.95 16.72
C GLN A 263 -4.02 16.54 15.26
N GLN A 264 -5.30 16.50 14.90
CA GLN A 264 -5.74 16.05 13.60
C GLN A 264 -5.11 16.92 12.50
N PRO A 265 -4.34 16.33 11.57
CA PRO A 265 -3.76 17.10 10.48
C PRO A 265 -4.86 17.64 9.56
N LYS A 266 -4.54 18.70 8.82
CA LYS A 266 -5.48 19.28 7.86
C LYS A 266 -5.68 18.39 6.62
N TRP A 267 -4.70 17.55 6.30
CA TRP A 267 -4.59 16.68 5.13
C TRP A 267 -3.83 15.41 5.48
#